data_AF-A0A846CDR0-F1
#
_entry.id   AF-A0A846CDR0-F1
#
_cell.length_a   1.000
_cell.length_b   1.000
_cell.length_c   1.000
_cell.angle_alpha   90.00
_cell.angle_beta   90.00
_cell.angle_gamma   90.00
#
_symmetry.space_group_name_H-M   'P 1'
#
loop_
_entity.id
_entity.type
_entity.pdbx_description
1 polymer ?
#
loop_
_entity_poly.entity_id
_entity_poly.type
_entity_poly.pdbx_seq_one_letter_code
_entity_poly.pdbx_strand_id
1 'polypeptide(L)'
;MINLTQLTLNSTIGNLPSHDFQVNSATLGQIVAEKFRLQPELPGVIITQSTQMLGMISQIRFLEYIKLPEKKKIYYRCPVRELLDFLNTPPLVLSENFQINAAALTALNRPKQYVYEPIIIVLSNGSLRLIDLHDLLLAQSEILLNLDKKLQEQTDKSQSETLELYLEENDDDEPTGFLLESKPLIKKIEKKLKQHKKKSNKQL
;
A
#
# COMPACT_ATOMS: atom_id res chain seq x y z
N MET A 1 5.56 7.10 17.11
CA MET A 1 4.46 6.36 16.46
C MET A 1 3.83 7.28 15.43
N ILE A 2 3.90 6.92 14.14
CA ILE A 2 3.26 7.70 13.08
C ILE A 2 1.75 7.50 13.21
N ASN A 3 1.01 8.61 13.26
CA ASN A 3 -0.43 8.56 13.39
C ASN A 3 -1.04 8.30 11.99
N LEU A 4 -1.24 7.02 11.66
CA LEU A 4 -1.76 6.56 10.36
C LEU A 4 -3.15 7.14 10.01
N THR A 5 -3.84 7.75 10.97
CA THR A 5 -5.18 8.33 10.80
C THR A 5 -5.23 9.59 9.92
N GLN A 6 -4.09 10.17 9.54
CA GLN A 6 -4.03 11.38 8.69
C GLN A 6 -3.65 11.09 7.22
N LEU A 7 -3.56 9.83 6.83
CA LEU A 7 -3.21 9.47 5.45
C LEU A 7 -4.33 9.82 4.48
N THR A 8 -3.95 10.37 3.32
CA THR A 8 -4.83 10.77 2.23
C THR A 8 -4.39 10.15 0.92
N LEU A 9 -5.17 10.32 -0.16
CA LEU A 9 -4.79 9.87 -1.50
C LEU A 9 -3.44 10.39 -2.00
N ASN A 10 -3.02 11.55 -1.51
CA ASN A 10 -1.77 12.19 -1.91
C ASN A 10 -0.60 11.81 -1.00
N SER A 11 -0.85 11.00 0.05
CA SER A 11 0.21 10.54 0.93
C SER A 11 1.21 9.66 0.20
N THR A 12 2.46 9.81 0.58
CA THR A 12 3.62 9.20 -0.08
C THR A 12 4.26 8.19 0.84
N ILE A 13 5.05 7.28 0.27
CA ILE A 13 5.74 6.26 1.07
C ILE A 13 6.76 6.85 2.05
N GLY A 14 7.25 8.08 1.83
CA GLY A 14 8.05 8.83 2.79
C GLY A 14 7.32 9.18 4.08
N ASN A 15 5.98 9.11 4.11
CA ASN A 15 5.19 9.30 5.32
C ASN A 15 5.09 8.04 6.20
N LEU A 16 5.61 6.89 5.74
CA LEU A 16 5.49 5.62 6.43
C LEU A 16 6.65 5.38 7.41
N PRO A 17 6.44 4.53 8.43
CA PRO A 17 7.55 4.00 9.23
C PRO A 17 8.60 3.37 8.30
N SER A 18 9.86 3.71 8.55
CA SER A 18 10.97 3.16 7.77
C SER A 18 12.16 2.83 8.66
N HIS A 19 12.94 1.85 8.24
CA HIS A 19 14.04 1.29 9.00
C HIS A 19 15.37 1.64 8.37
N ASP A 20 16.33 2.01 9.22
CA ASP A 20 17.71 2.29 8.85
C ASP A 20 18.60 1.16 9.30
N PHE A 21 18.61 0.09 8.50
CA PHE A 21 19.52 -1.02 8.74
C PHE A 21 20.31 -1.33 7.48
N GLN A 22 21.57 -0.90 7.51
CA GLN A 22 22.51 -0.99 6.40
C GLN A 22 23.83 -1.54 6.92
N VAL A 23 24.46 -2.41 6.14
CA VAL A 23 25.76 -3.00 6.48
C VAL A 23 26.69 -3.01 5.26
N ASN A 24 27.98 -3.10 5.51
CA ASN A 24 28.97 -3.29 4.45
C ASN A 24 28.89 -4.72 3.90
N SER A 25 29.19 -4.91 2.62
CA SER A 25 29.20 -6.22 1.95
C SER A 25 30.11 -7.27 2.63
N ALA A 26 31.16 -6.81 3.32
CA ALA A 26 32.09 -7.65 4.09
C ALA A 26 31.58 -8.02 5.50
N THR A 27 30.47 -7.43 5.96
CA THR A 27 29.88 -7.74 7.26
C THR A 27 29.48 -9.21 7.32
N LEU A 28 29.79 -9.88 8.43
CA LEU A 28 29.49 -11.30 8.59
C LEU A 28 28.00 -11.54 8.83
N GLY A 29 27.47 -12.64 8.27
CA GLY A 29 26.06 -13.02 8.45
C GLY A 29 25.63 -13.10 9.91
N GLN A 30 26.51 -13.53 10.83
CA GLN A 30 26.18 -13.57 12.25
C GLN A 30 25.78 -12.21 12.85
N ILE A 31 26.36 -11.11 12.37
CA ILE A 31 26.08 -9.75 12.87
C ILE A 31 24.66 -9.34 12.45
N VAL A 32 24.30 -9.63 11.20
CA VAL A 32 22.95 -9.41 10.68
C VAL A 32 21.92 -10.30 11.41
N ALA A 33 22.26 -11.57 11.64
CA ALA A 33 21.41 -12.50 12.38
C ALA A 33 21.13 -12.02 13.82
N GLU A 34 22.16 -11.53 14.51
CA GLU A 34 22.01 -10.98 15.85
C GLU A 34 21.13 -9.73 15.85
N LYS A 35 21.32 -8.83 14.88
CA LYS A 35 20.50 -7.63 14.75
C LYS A 35 19.02 -7.96 14.52
N PHE A 36 18.71 -8.89 13.62
CA PHE A 36 17.34 -9.37 13.41
C PHE A 36 16.73 -10.04 14.65
N ARG A 37 17.53 -10.75 15.44
CA ARG A 37 17.07 -11.34 16.71
C ARG A 37 16.75 -10.26 17.75
N LEU A 38 17.55 -9.20 17.82
CA LEU A 38 17.37 -8.10 18.78
C LEU A 38 16.26 -7.14 18.35
N GLN A 39 15.99 -7.05 17.04
CA GLN A 39 15.01 -6.15 16.44
C GLN A 39 14.15 -6.91 15.43
N PRO A 40 13.16 -7.70 15.91
CA PRO A 40 12.28 -8.50 15.04
C PRO A 40 11.46 -7.67 14.06
N GLU A 41 11.24 -6.38 14.36
CA GLU A 41 10.53 -5.44 13.50
C GLU A 41 11.29 -5.05 12.23
N LEU A 42 12.59 -5.38 12.12
CA LEU A 42 13.36 -5.05 10.93
C LEU A 42 12.90 -5.90 9.73
N PRO A 43 12.43 -5.29 8.64
CA PRO A 43 11.93 -6.03 7.49
C PRO A 43 13.07 -6.67 6.67
N GLY A 44 14.29 -6.16 6.80
CA GLY A 44 15.47 -6.63 6.08
C GLY A 44 16.70 -5.80 6.37
N VAL A 45 17.74 -6.01 5.56
CA VAL A 45 19.00 -5.28 5.61
C VAL A 45 19.41 -4.83 4.20
N ILE A 46 19.88 -3.59 4.08
CA ILE A 46 20.48 -3.06 2.86
C ILE A 46 21.97 -3.37 2.86
N ILE A 47 22.47 -3.92 1.76
CA ILE A 47 23.89 -4.26 1.60
C ILE A 47 24.56 -3.19 0.75
N THR A 48 25.64 -2.62 1.28
CA THR A 48 26.39 -1.54 0.64
C THR A 48 27.85 -1.90 0.45
N GLN A 49 28.49 -1.34 -0.57
CA GLN A 49 29.93 -1.35 -0.72
C GLN A 49 30.39 0.11 -0.95
N SER A 50 31.13 0.64 0.01
CA SER A 50 31.46 2.07 0.08
C SER A 50 30.18 2.93 0.09
N THR A 51 29.92 3.69 -0.97
CA THR A 51 28.71 4.53 -1.11
C THR A 51 27.65 3.89 -2.01
N GLN A 52 27.92 2.72 -2.59
CA GLN A 52 27.03 2.06 -3.55
C GLN A 52 26.15 1.03 -2.85
N MET A 53 24.86 1.06 -3.14
CA MET A 53 23.93 -0.01 -2.77
C MET A 53 24.10 -1.20 -3.74
N LEU A 54 24.32 -2.39 -3.18
CA LEU A 54 24.43 -3.63 -3.94
C LEU A 54 23.09 -4.35 -4.05
N GLY A 55 22.28 -4.28 -2.98
CA GLY A 55 20.96 -4.91 -2.93
C GLY A 55 20.42 -4.95 -1.51
N MET A 56 19.46 -5.84 -1.29
CA MET A 56 18.93 -6.08 0.04
C MET A 56 18.63 -7.55 0.28
N ILE A 57 18.58 -7.91 1.56
CA ILE A 57 18.12 -9.23 2.00
C ILE A 57 16.99 -9.02 3.01
N SER A 58 15.80 -9.58 2.73
CA SER A 58 14.70 -9.58 3.68
C SER A 58 15.00 -10.45 4.89
N GLN A 59 14.43 -10.08 6.04
CA GLN A 59 14.58 -10.83 7.28
C GLN A 59 14.03 -12.25 7.12
N ILE A 60 12.87 -12.39 6.47
CA ILE A 60 12.21 -13.68 6.23
C ILE A 60 13.13 -14.61 5.46
N ARG A 61 13.64 -14.19 4.29
CA ARG A 61 14.54 -15.02 3.47
C ARG A 61 15.84 -15.35 4.20
N PHE A 62 16.41 -14.37 4.90
CA PHE A 62 17.63 -14.57 5.68
C PHE A 62 17.44 -15.67 6.73
N LEU A 63 16.36 -15.58 7.52
CA LEU A 63 16.05 -16.53 8.58
C LEU A 63 15.67 -17.90 8.01
N GLU A 64 14.86 -17.98 6.95
CA GLU A 64 14.54 -19.23 6.26
C GLU A 64 15.80 -19.97 5.82
N TYR A 65 16.75 -19.24 5.25
CA TYR A 65 17.99 -19.82 4.77
C TYR A 65 18.89 -20.33 5.91
N ILE A 66 18.96 -19.59 7.01
CA ILE A 66 19.82 -19.87 8.16
C ILE A 66 19.23 -20.89 9.13
N LYS A 67 17.92 -21.15 9.09
CA LYS A 67 17.27 -22.17 9.93
C LYS A 67 17.85 -23.58 9.73
N LEU A 68 18.46 -23.86 8.59
CA LEU A 68 19.08 -25.17 8.30
C LEU A 68 20.44 -25.31 9.02
N PRO A 69 20.64 -26.33 9.88
CA PRO A 69 21.84 -26.46 10.72
C PRO A 69 23.17 -26.41 9.98
N GLU A 70 23.23 -27.02 8.79
CA GLU A 70 24.42 -27.04 7.93
C GLU A 70 24.74 -25.64 7.37
N LYS A 71 23.70 -24.94 6.91
CA LYS A 71 23.81 -23.58 6.36
C LYS A 71 24.14 -22.56 7.44
N LYS A 72 23.57 -22.70 8.63
CA LYS A 72 23.82 -21.80 9.76
C LYS A 72 25.31 -21.67 10.07
N LYS A 73 26.04 -22.79 10.16
CA LYS A 73 27.46 -22.79 10.52
C LYS A 73 28.34 -22.12 9.46
N ILE A 74 27.99 -22.29 8.19
CA ILE A 74 28.74 -21.75 7.05
C ILE A 74 28.44 -20.25 6.92
N TYR A 75 27.18 -19.89 6.76
CA TYR A 75 26.78 -18.53 6.40
C TYR A 75 26.83 -17.53 7.55
N TYR A 76 26.94 -17.98 8.81
CA TYR A 76 27.24 -17.08 9.92
C TYR A 76 28.65 -16.50 9.82
N ARG A 77 29.57 -17.25 9.21
CA ARG A 77 30.99 -16.91 9.08
C ARG A 77 31.34 -16.31 7.71
N CYS A 78 30.39 -16.29 6.78
CA CYS A 78 30.57 -15.70 5.46
C CYS A 78 30.16 -14.21 5.46
N PRO A 79 30.78 -13.40 4.59
CA PRO A 79 30.28 -12.07 4.25
C PRO A 79 28.86 -12.12 3.71
N VAL A 80 28.05 -11.11 4.06
CA VAL A 80 26.66 -10.94 3.58
C VAL A 80 26.58 -10.76 2.06
N ARG A 81 27.69 -10.39 1.40
CA ARG A 81 27.80 -10.40 -0.07
C ARG A 81 27.48 -11.77 -0.67
N GLU A 82 28.02 -12.84 -0.11
CA GLU A 82 27.80 -14.20 -0.62
C GLU A 82 26.33 -14.60 -0.47
N LEU A 83 25.70 -14.21 0.64
CA LEU A 83 24.27 -14.40 0.85
C LEU A 83 23.42 -13.60 -0.15
N LEU A 84 23.81 -12.36 -0.44
CA LEU A 84 23.13 -11.51 -1.42
C LEU A 84 23.16 -12.14 -2.82
N ASP A 85 24.35 -12.56 -3.26
CA ASP A 85 24.55 -13.18 -4.57
C ASP A 85 23.78 -14.51 -4.69
N PHE A 86 23.72 -15.28 -3.60
CA PHE A 86 22.97 -16.53 -3.57
C PHE A 86 21.44 -16.32 -3.58
N LEU A 87 20.93 -15.40 -2.75
CA LEU A 87 19.48 -15.17 -2.62
C LEU A 87 18.91 -14.45 -3.84
N ASN A 88 19.72 -13.58 -4.47
CA ASN A 88 19.45 -12.88 -5.72
C ASN A 88 18.02 -12.30 -5.82
N THR A 89 17.56 -11.67 -4.73
CA THR A 89 16.26 -10.99 -4.71
C THR A 89 16.41 -9.63 -5.40
N PRO A 90 15.69 -9.36 -6.51
CA PRO A 90 15.75 -8.07 -7.17
C PRO A 90 15.08 -7.02 -6.28
N PRO A 91 15.78 -5.95 -5.84
CA PRO A 91 15.19 -4.96 -4.97
C PRO A 91 14.13 -4.13 -5.70
N LEU A 92 13.06 -3.73 -5.00
CA LEU A 92 12.17 -2.67 -5.45
C LEU A 92 12.65 -1.36 -4.81
N VAL A 93 13.11 -0.42 -5.64
CA VAL A 93 13.63 0.88 -5.20
C VAL A 93 12.69 1.98 -5.68
N LEU A 94 12.18 2.79 -4.76
CA LEU A 94 11.24 3.88 -5.03
C LEU A 94 11.73 5.19 -4.41
N SER A 95 11.30 6.33 -4.95
CA SER A 95 11.51 7.63 -4.29
C SER A 95 10.57 7.76 -3.09
N GLU A 96 10.99 8.45 -2.03
CA GLU A 96 10.11 8.75 -0.89
C GLU A 96 8.80 9.45 -1.32
N ASN A 97 8.81 10.20 -2.43
CA ASN A 97 7.66 10.93 -2.95
C ASN A 97 6.67 10.04 -3.72
N PHE A 98 6.94 8.75 -3.88
CA PHE A 98 6.05 7.83 -4.58
C PHE A 98 4.77 7.63 -3.77
N GLN A 99 3.61 7.71 -4.43
CA GLN A 99 2.32 7.59 -3.74
C GLN A 99 2.13 6.20 -3.13
N ILE A 100 1.52 6.13 -1.94
CA ILE A 100 1.26 4.87 -1.22
C ILE A 100 0.47 3.88 -2.10
N ASN A 101 -0.60 4.33 -2.74
CA ASN A 101 -1.43 3.48 -3.60
C ASN A 101 -0.66 2.92 -4.80
N ALA A 102 0.17 3.76 -5.43
CA ALA A 102 1.01 3.35 -6.54
C ALA A 102 2.10 2.38 -6.08
N ALA A 103 2.71 2.61 -4.92
CA ALA A 103 3.73 1.73 -4.35
C ALA A 103 3.17 0.34 -4.05
N ALA A 104 1.98 0.28 -3.44
CA ALA A 104 1.32 -0.99 -3.10
C ALA A 104 1.02 -1.79 -4.36
N LEU A 105 0.44 -1.15 -5.38
CA LEU A 105 0.20 -1.79 -6.67
C LEU A 105 1.49 -2.26 -7.34
N THR A 106 2.55 -1.45 -7.31
CA THR A 106 3.86 -1.79 -7.87
C THR A 106 4.46 -3.01 -7.16
N ALA A 107 4.39 -3.07 -5.84
CA ALA A 107 4.89 -4.18 -5.05
C ALA A 107 4.11 -5.48 -5.31
N LEU A 108 2.77 -5.40 -5.35
CA LEU A 108 1.89 -6.56 -5.59
C LEU A 108 1.98 -7.10 -7.02
N ASN A 109 2.36 -6.27 -8.01
CA ASN A 109 2.54 -6.68 -9.40
C ASN A 109 3.88 -7.38 -9.66
N ARG A 110 4.75 -7.52 -8.65
CA ARG A 110 5.99 -8.30 -8.78
C ARG A 110 5.67 -9.79 -8.93
N PRO A 111 6.61 -10.59 -9.47
CA PRO A 111 6.48 -12.05 -9.42
C PRO A 111 6.15 -12.52 -8.00
N LYS A 112 5.25 -13.50 -7.86
CA LYS A 112 4.69 -13.95 -6.56
C LYS A 112 5.73 -14.17 -5.47
N GLN A 113 6.90 -14.71 -5.83
CA GLN A 113 8.01 -14.98 -4.91
C GLN A 113 8.67 -13.72 -4.31
N TYR A 114 8.40 -12.53 -4.85
CA TYR A 114 8.98 -11.25 -4.44
C TYR A 114 7.93 -10.25 -3.95
N VAL A 115 6.65 -10.62 -3.95
CA VAL A 115 5.56 -9.71 -3.58
C VAL A 115 5.82 -9.16 -2.18
N TYR A 116 6.05 -10.04 -1.21
CA TYR A 116 6.25 -9.70 0.20
C TYR A 116 7.68 -9.27 0.56
N GLU A 117 8.53 -8.99 -0.43
CA GLU A 117 9.87 -8.45 -0.15
C GLU A 117 9.75 -6.96 0.22
N PRO A 118 10.52 -6.47 1.19
CA PRO A 118 10.45 -5.08 1.57
C PRO A 118 10.93 -4.15 0.45
N ILE A 119 10.65 -2.87 0.63
CA ILE A 119 10.86 -1.84 -0.37
C ILE A 119 11.98 -0.93 0.10
N ILE A 120 12.94 -0.65 -0.78
CA ILE A 120 13.95 0.36 -0.54
C ILE A 120 13.37 1.71 -0.96
N ILE A 121 13.42 2.70 -0.08
CA ILE A 121 13.13 4.08 -0.43
C ILE A 121 14.39 4.93 -0.46
N VAL A 122 14.44 5.84 -1.42
CA VAL A 122 15.48 6.87 -1.52
C VAL A 122 14.88 8.18 -1.03
N LEU A 123 15.41 8.69 0.07
CA LEU A 123 15.03 10.00 0.62
C LEU A 123 15.67 11.12 -0.19
N SER A 124 15.17 12.35 -0.05
CA SER A 124 15.64 13.54 -0.76
C SER A 124 17.11 13.88 -0.47
N ASN A 125 17.61 13.49 0.71
CA ASN A 125 19.03 13.62 1.06
C ASN A 125 19.91 12.48 0.51
N GLY A 126 19.35 11.59 -0.30
CA GLY A 126 20.04 10.42 -0.87
C GLY A 126 20.18 9.23 0.06
N SER A 127 19.75 9.33 1.33
CA SER A 127 19.80 8.20 2.25
C SER A 127 18.77 7.13 1.88
N LEU A 128 19.13 5.88 2.16
CA LEU A 128 18.28 4.72 1.89
C LEU A 128 17.58 4.27 3.16
N ARG A 129 16.31 3.87 3.04
CA ARG A 129 15.55 3.26 4.13
C ARG A 129 14.78 2.05 3.62
N LEU A 130 14.34 1.20 4.53
CA LEU A 130 13.47 0.06 4.24
C LEU A 130 12.06 0.31 4.76
N ILE A 131 11.07 -0.06 3.95
CA ILE A 131 9.66 -0.12 4.34
C ILE A 131 9.19 -1.57 4.23
N ASP A 132 8.50 -2.05 5.26
CA ASP A 132 7.81 -3.33 5.21
C ASP A 132 6.56 -3.23 4.31
N LEU A 133 6.31 -4.25 3.48
CA LEU A 133 5.08 -4.30 2.70
C LEU A 133 3.83 -4.29 3.58
N HIS A 134 3.88 -4.92 4.75
CA HIS A 134 2.81 -4.90 5.73
C HIS A 134 2.38 -3.46 6.05
N ASP A 135 3.33 -2.59 6.39
CA ASP A 135 3.05 -1.21 6.76
C ASP A 135 2.54 -0.39 5.57
N LEU A 136 3.05 -0.69 4.37
CA LEU A 136 2.54 -0.09 3.14
C LEU A 136 1.08 -0.47 2.85
N LEU A 137 0.73 -1.76 3.00
CA LEU A 137 -0.63 -2.24 2.76
C LEU A 137 -1.60 -1.76 3.85
N LEU A 138 -1.16 -1.70 5.11
CA LEU A 138 -1.94 -1.11 6.19
C LEU A 138 -2.24 0.36 5.91
N ALA A 139 -1.23 1.12 5.50
CA ALA A 139 -1.39 2.51 5.11
C ALA A 139 -2.33 2.70 3.91
N GLN A 140 -2.24 1.84 2.89
CA GLN A 140 -3.19 1.85 1.77
C GLN A 140 -4.62 1.57 2.25
N SER A 141 -4.82 0.60 3.15
CA SER A 141 -6.15 0.28 3.69
C SER A 141 -6.74 1.46 4.46
N GLU A 142 -5.95 2.15 5.28
CA GLU A 142 -6.39 3.34 6.02
C GLU A 142 -6.82 4.47 5.08
N ILE A 143 -6.08 4.68 3.99
CA ILE A 143 -6.45 5.65 2.95
C ILE A 143 -7.82 5.29 2.35
N LEU A 144 -8.05 4.02 2.00
CA LEU A 144 -9.31 3.56 1.43
C LEU A 144 -10.47 3.73 2.40
N LEU A 145 -10.31 3.34 3.66
CA LEU A 145 -11.33 3.51 4.69
C LEU A 145 -11.68 4.99 4.92
N ASN A 146 -10.69 5.88 4.90
CA ASN A 146 -10.91 7.31 5.06
C ASN A 146 -11.63 7.93 3.85
N LEU A 147 -11.43 7.38 2.65
CA LEU A 147 -12.15 7.80 1.45
C LEU A 147 -13.60 7.36 1.51
N ASP A 148 -13.86 6.11 1.88
CA ASP A 148 -15.20 5.56 1.98
C ASP A 148 -16.04 6.36 2.99
N LYS A 149 -15.47 6.70 4.16
CA LYS A 149 -16.12 7.56 5.15
C LYS A 149 -16.49 8.93 4.58
N LYS A 150 -15.55 9.60 3.89
CA LYS A 150 -15.80 10.91 3.27
C LYS A 150 -16.87 10.84 2.17
N LEU A 151 -16.91 9.77 1.39
CA LEU A 151 -17.93 9.57 0.37
C LEU A 151 -19.32 9.35 0.98
N GLN A 152 -19.40 8.59 2.09
CA GLN A 152 -20.65 8.42 2.84
C GLN A 152 -21.15 9.75 3.41
N GLU A 153 -20.28 10.49 4.11
CA GLU A 153 -20.62 11.81 4.67
C GLU A 153 -21.12 12.80 3.60
N GLN A 154 -20.50 12.80 2.41
CA GLN A 154 -20.95 13.64 1.30
C GLN A 154 -22.29 13.19 0.71
N THR A 155 -22.53 11.88 0.66
CA THR A 155 -23.80 11.32 0.16
C THR A 155 -24.92 11.66 1.13
N ASP A 156 -24.70 11.47 2.43
CA ASP A 156 -25.67 11.76 3.49
C ASP A 156 -26.00 13.25 3.53
N LYS A 157 -24.98 14.11 3.48
CA LYS A 157 -25.18 15.57 3.41
C LYS A 157 -25.98 15.99 2.18
N SER A 158 -25.65 15.44 1.01
CA SER A 158 -26.38 15.75 -0.23
C SER A 158 -27.83 15.26 -0.16
N GLN A 159 -28.09 14.12 0.48
CA GLN A 159 -29.45 13.60 0.69
C GLN A 159 -30.24 14.46 1.66
N SER A 160 -29.65 14.88 2.79
CA SER A 160 -30.29 15.77 3.75
C SER A 160 -30.61 17.14 3.15
N GLU A 161 -29.67 17.77 2.45
CA GLU A 161 -29.90 19.05 1.74
C GLU A 161 -30.99 18.92 0.68
N THR A 162 -31.02 17.80 -0.06
CA THR A 162 -32.09 17.52 -1.02
C THR A 162 -33.44 17.39 -0.32
N LEU A 163 -33.50 16.69 0.82
CA LEU A 163 -34.72 16.49 1.60
C LEU A 163 -35.24 17.81 2.21
N GLU A 164 -34.36 18.66 2.73
CA GLU A 164 -34.70 19.98 3.25
C GLU A 164 -35.31 20.88 2.16
N LEU A 165 -34.69 20.96 0.99
CA LEU A 165 -35.23 21.72 -0.15
C LEU A 165 -36.60 21.20 -0.61
N TYR A 166 -36.83 19.88 -0.58
CA TYR A 166 -38.14 19.30 -0.89
C TYR A 166 -39.21 19.63 0.16
N LEU A 167 -38.84 19.70 1.44
CA LEU A 167 -39.78 20.05 2.51
C LEU A 167 -40.14 21.54 2.47
N GLU A 168 -39.18 22.43 2.20
CA GLU A 168 -39.42 23.87 2.05
C GLU A 168 -40.31 24.21 0.83
N GLU A 169 -40.25 23.45 -0.26
CA GLU A 169 -41.08 23.68 -1.46
C GLU A 169 -42.53 23.15 -1.35
N ASN A 170 -42.85 22.26 -0.39
CA ASN A 170 -44.13 21.54 -0.32
C ASN A 170 -44.89 21.73 1.01
N ASP A 171 -44.76 22.89 1.64
CA ASP A 171 -45.33 23.25 2.96
C ASP A 171 -46.89 23.20 3.07
N ASP A 172 -47.61 22.79 2.02
CA ASP A 172 -49.08 22.78 1.95
C ASP A 172 -49.76 21.40 1.77
N ASP A 173 -49.05 20.26 1.67
CA ASP A 173 -49.68 18.94 1.49
C ASP A 173 -49.25 17.89 2.56
N GLU A 174 -50.25 17.27 3.22
CA GLU A 174 -50.12 16.24 4.27
C GLU A 174 -49.16 15.08 3.90
N PRO A 175 -48.43 14.50 4.88
CA PRO A 175 -47.37 13.55 4.62
C PRO A 175 -47.97 12.19 4.23
N THR A 176 -48.13 11.93 2.93
CA THR A 176 -48.28 10.55 2.46
C THR A 176 -46.91 9.89 2.49
N GLY A 177 -46.55 9.41 3.67
CA GLY A 177 -45.40 8.55 3.88
C GLY A 177 -45.39 7.40 2.87
N PHE A 178 -44.18 7.03 2.44
CA PHE A 178 -43.88 5.69 1.89
C PHE A 178 -44.00 5.43 0.37
N LEU A 179 -44.21 6.39 -0.56
CA LEU A 179 -44.32 6.03 -2.01
C LEU A 179 -43.53 6.82 -3.09
N LEU A 180 -42.60 7.75 -2.76
CA LEU A 180 -41.93 8.56 -3.80
C LEU A 180 -40.42 8.37 -3.96
N GLU A 181 -39.69 7.85 -2.97
CA GLU A 181 -38.23 7.70 -3.02
C GLU A 181 -37.72 6.78 -4.16
N SER A 182 -38.59 5.99 -4.80
CA SER A 182 -38.21 5.09 -5.90
C SER A 182 -38.80 5.46 -7.28
N LYS A 183 -39.79 6.35 -7.38
CA LYS A 183 -40.46 6.68 -8.67
C LYS A 183 -39.58 7.40 -9.70
N PRO A 184 -38.69 8.36 -9.34
CA PRO A 184 -37.84 9.04 -10.32
C PRO A 184 -36.70 8.14 -10.82
N LEU A 185 -36.17 7.27 -9.95
CA LEU A 185 -35.13 6.31 -10.30
C LEU A 185 -35.65 5.31 -11.34
N ILE A 186 -36.86 4.77 -11.12
CA ILE A 186 -37.59 3.92 -12.07
C ILE A 186 -37.78 4.65 -13.41
N LYS A 187 -38.22 5.92 -13.39
CA LYS A 187 -38.42 6.73 -14.61
C LYS A 187 -37.12 7.00 -15.38
N LYS A 188 -35.99 7.15 -14.69
CA LYS A 188 -34.66 7.40 -15.29
C LYS A 188 -34.07 6.11 -15.89
N ILE A 189 -34.31 4.95 -15.28
CA ILE A 189 -33.96 3.61 -15.81
C ILE A 189 -34.77 3.31 -17.08
N GLU A 190 -36.09 3.57 -17.05
CA GLU A 190 -36.96 3.38 -18.21
C GLU A 190 -36.56 4.28 -19.40
N LYS A 191 -36.16 5.53 -19.14
CA LYS A 191 -35.73 6.47 -20.20
C LYS A 191 -34.39 6.03 -20.82
N LYS A 192 -33.44 5.52 -20.03
CA LYS A 192 -32.16 4.97 -20.56
C LYS A 192 -32.38 3.70 -21.40
N LEU A 193 -33.25 2.79 -20.97
CA LEU A 193 -33.61 1.58 -21.73
C LEU A 193 -34.25 1.90 -23.10
N LYS A 194 -35.09 2.93 -23.17
CA LYS A 194 -35.68 3.41 -24.44
C LYS A 194 -34.67 4.07 -25.37
N GLN A 195 -33.67 4.78 -24.83
CA GLN A 195 -32.61 5.40 -25.63
C GLN A 195 -31.62 4.37 -26.20
N HIS A 196 -31.32 3.29 -25.47
CA HIS A 196 -30.44 2.22 -25.95
C HIS A 196 -31.09 1.41 -27.09
N LYS A 197 -32.39 1.10 -26.99
CA LYS A 197 -33.14 0.42 -28.07
C LYS A 197 -33.23 1.26 -29.35
N LYS A 198 -33.32 2.60 -29.24
CA LYS A 198 -33.32 3.49 -30.41
C LYS A 198 -31.95 3.63 -31.09
N LYS A 199 -30.84 3.49 -30.36
CA LYS A 199 -29.48 3.53 -30.94
C LYS A 199 -29.09 2.20 -31.61
N SER A 200 -29.52 1.06 -31.07
CA SER A 200 -29.23 -0.26 -31.67
C SER A 200 -29.95 -0.46 -33.01
N ASN A 201 -31.15 0.10 -33.19
CA ASN A 201 -31.88 0.05 -34.48
C ASN A 201 -31.38 1.07 -35.52
N LYS A 202 -30.31 1.82 -35.21
CA LYS A 202 -29.69 2.78 -36.14
C LYS A 202 -28.28 2.38 -36.58
N GLN A 203 -27.81 1.19 -36.17
CA GLN A 203 -26.74 0.45 -36.83
C GLN A 203 -27.37 -0.50 -37.87
N LEU A 204 -27.84 0.11 -38.96
CA LEU A 204 -27.98 -0.47 -40.29
C LEU A 204 -27.45 0.58 -41.28
#